data_AF-A0A926AJD4-F1
#
_entry.id   AF-A0A926AJD4-F1
#
_cell.length_a   1.000
_cell.length_b   1.000
_cell.length_c   1.000
_cell.angle_alpha   90.00
_cell.angle_beta   90.00
_cell.angle_gamma   90.00
#
_symmetry.space_group_name_H-M   'P 1'
#
loop_
_entity.id
_entity.type
_entity.pdbx_description
1 polymer ?
#
loop_
_entity_poly.entity_id
_entity_poly.type
_entity_poly.pdbx_seq_one_letter_code
_entity_poly.pdbx_strand_id
1 'polypeptide(L)' 'MTKLSVNINKIATLRNARGGNNPDVIKVAQDCERFGADGITVHPRPDERHIRYEDVFALKKIVSTEFNIEGYPDERFME' A
#
# COMPACT_ATOMS: atom_id res chain seq x y z
N MET A 1 -9.29 -13.65 -18.23
CA MET A 1 -7.84 -13.47 -18.05
C MET A 1 -7.56 -13.34 -16.56
N THR A 2 -6.45 -13.90 -16.10
CA THR A 2 -5.98 -13.77 -14.71
C THR A 2 -5.45 -12.37 -14.46
N LYS A 3 -5.73 -11.80 -13.28
CA LYS A 3 -5.24 -10.48 -12.85
C LYS A 3 -4.22 -10.61 -11.73
N LEU A 4 -3.26 -9.70 -11.67
CA LEU A 4 -2.25 -9.61 -10.61
C LEU A 4 -2.40 -8.29 -9.82
N SER A 5 -2.71 -8.40 -8.53
CA SER A 5 -2.63 -7.26 -7.60
C SER A 5 -1.37 -7.41 -6.74
N VAL A 6 -0.50 -6.39 -6.73
CA VAL A 6 0.80 -6.45 -6.05
C VAL A 6 0.71 -5.90 -4.63
N ASN A 7 1.03 -6.75 -3.64
CA ASN A 7 1.08 -6.33 -2.25
C ASN A 7 2.41 -5.63 -1.93
N ILE A 8 2.36 -4.36 -1.49
CA ILE A 8 3.57 -3.54 -1.25
C ILE A 8 3.93 -3.37 0.23
N ASN A 9 3.33 -4.14 1.15
CA ASN A 9 3.57 -4.02 2.60
C ASN A 9 5.04 -4.17 3.00
N LYS A 10 5.80 -5.03 2.29
CA LYS A 10 7.22 -5.27 2.61
C LYS A 10 8.13 -4.11 2.19
N ILE A 11 7.71 -3.29 1.23
CA ILE A 11 8.39 -2.04 0.89
C ILE A 11 8.31 -1.07 2.06
N ALA A 12 7.10 -0.88 2.60
CA ALA A 12 6.90 -0.04 3.78
C ALA A 12 7.62 -0.58 5.02
N THR A 13 7.70 -1.91 5.18
CA THR A 13 8.52 -2.53 6.25
C THR A 13 9.99 -2.11 6.14
N LEU A 14 10.57 -2.18 4.94
CA LEU A 14 11.97 -1.81 4.71
C LEU A 14 12.21 -0.31 4.95
N ARG A 15 11.28 0.54 4.50
CA ARG A 15 11.29 1.99 4.77
C ARG A 15 11.31 2.27 6.27
N ASN A 16 10.36 1.70 7.02
CA ASN A 16 10.17 1.95 8.44
C ASN A 16 11.38 1.52 9.28
N ALA A 17 12.09 0.47 8.87
CA ALA A 17 13.25 -0.07 9.59
C ALA A 17 14.44 0.91 9.69
N ARG A 18 14.51 1.94 8.84
CA ARG A 18 15.65 2.86 8.76
C ARG A 18 15.30 4.34 8.94
N GLY A 19 14.03 4.66 9.20
CA GLY A 19 13.60 6.03 9.55
C GLY A 19 13.69 7.07 8.42
N GLY A 20 13.76 6.65 7.15
CA GLY A 20 13.76 7.54 5.98
C GLY A 20 12.75 7.10 4.92
N ASN A 21 12.62 7.84 3.81
CA ASN A 21 11.73 7.48 2.69
C ASN A 21 12.49 6.70 1.58
N ASN A 22 13.18 5.62 1.97
CA ASN A 22 13.87 4.76 1.02
C ASN A 22 13.80 3.28 1.46
N PRO A 23 13.03 2.43 0.76
CA PRO A 23 12.31 2.70 -0.49
C PRO A 23 11.09 3.61 -0.31
N ASP A 24 10.75 4.35 -1.37
CA ASP A 24 9.54 5.18 -1.44
C ASP A 24 8.34 4.30 -1.86
N VAL A 25 7.33 4.22 -0.99
CA VAL A 25 6.14 3.39 -1.20
C VAL A 25 5.30 3.87 -2.38
N ILE A 26 5.19 5.18 -2.59
CA ILE A 26 4.40 5.77 -3.68
C ILE A 26 5.05 5.46 -5.01
N LYS A 27 6.36 5.64 -5.09
CA LYS A 27 7.11 5.33 -6.31
C LYS A 27 6.98 3.85 -6.67
N VAL A 28 7.10 2.95 -5.69
CA VAL A 28 6.96 1.51 -5.96
C VAL A 28 5.56 1.15 -6.44
N ALA A 29 4.50 1.75 -5.90
CA ALA A 29 3.14 1.54 -6.41
C ALA A 29 3.01 1.93 -7.89
N GLN A 30 3.50 3.11 -8.27
CA GLN A 30 3.50 3.57 -9.67
C GLN A 30 4.34 2.67 -10.58
N ASP A 31 5.49 2.20 -10.08
CA ASP A 31 6.36 1.27 -10.80
C ASP A 31 5.65 -0.07 -11.04
N CYS A 32 4.95 -0.62 -10.04
CA CYS A 32 4.15 -1.83 -10.18
C CYS A 32 3.06 -1.71 -11.25
N GLU A 33 2.28 -0.63 -11.23
CA GLU A 33 1.24 -0.38 -12.26
C GLU A 33 1.87 -0.24 -13.65
N ARG A 34 2.97 0.53 -13.77
CA ARG A 34 3.69 0.69 -15.04
C ARG A 34 4.25 -0.64 -15.57
N PHE A 35 4.58 -1.57 -14.69
CA PHE A 35 5.07 -2.91 -15.06
C PHE A 35 3.96 -3.94 -15.26
N GLY A 36 2.69 -3.52 -15.24
CA GLY A 36 1.55 -4.35 -15.61
C GLY A 36 0.79 -4.97 -14.44
N ALA A 37 0.94 -4.45 -13.22
CA ALA A 37 0.03 -4.81 -12.14
C ALA A 37 -1.38 -4.30 -12.46
N ASP A 38 -2.38 -5.18 -12.26
CA ASP A 38 -3.81 -4.85 -12.39
C ASP A 38 -4.40 -4.24 -11.12
N GLY A 39 -3.60 -4.18 -10.05
CA GLY A 39 -3.98 -3.62 -8.78
C GLY A 39 -2.80 -3.45 -7.83
N ILE A 40 -3.00 -2.62 -6.82
CA ILE A 40 -2.10 -2.45 -5.68
C ILE A 40 -2.84 -2.89 -4.43
N THR A 41 -2.20 -3.77 -3.65
CA THR A 41 -2.71 -4.25 -2.37
C THR A 41 -1.89 -3.67 -1.22
N VAL A 42 -2.57 -3.16 -0.19
CA VAL A 42 -1.98 -2.71 1.06
C VAL A 42 -2.74 -3.26 2.26
N HIS A 43 -2.06 -3.38 3.40
CA HIS A 43 -2.67 -3.77 4.67
C HIS A 43 -2.27 -2.77 5.76
N PRO A 44 -2.97 -1.64 5.92
CA PRO A 44 -2.79 -0.76 7.08
C PRO A 44 -3.21 -1.51 8.35
N ARG A 45 -2.29 -1.64 9.29
CA ARG A 45 -2.57 -2.25 10.60
C ARG A 45 -2.79 -1.18 11.67
N PRO A 46 -3.53 -1.50 12.75
CA PRO A 46 -3.67 -0.60 13.89
C PRO A 46 -2.35 -0.10 14.47
N ASP A 47 -1.32 -0.96 14.48
CA ASP A 47 0.02 -0.68 15.00
C ASP A 47 0.96 -0.06 13.96
N GLU A 48 0.47 0.26 12.75
CA GLU A 48 1.22 0.85 11.64
C GLU A 48 2.56 0.14 11.35
N ARG A 49 2.62 -1.17 11.57
CA ARG A 49 3.86 -1.95 11.49
C ARG A 49 4.57 -1.86 10.12
N HIS A 50 3.80 -1.70 9.05
CA HIS A 50 4.30 -1.57 7.69
C HIS A 50 3.68 -0.36 6.99
N ILE A 51 2.52 -0.54 6.36
CA ILE A 51 1.74 0.53 5.77
C ILE A 51 1.16 1.36 6.90
N ARG A 52 1.40 2.67 6.85
CA ARG A 52 0.83 3.67 7.75
C ARG A 52 -0.47 4.21 7.16
N TYR A 53 -1.31 4.86 7.97
CA TYR A 53 -2.53 5.50 7.47
C TYR A 53 -2.21 6.57 6.42
N GLU A 54 -1.14 7.35 6.61
CA GLU A 54 -0.67 8.35 5.64
C GLU A 54 -0.40 7.77 4.25
N ASP A 55 0.14 6.54 4.19
CA ASP A 55 0.43 5.84 2.93
C ASP A 55 -0.86 5.55 2.18
N VAL A 56 -1.91 5.12 2.88
CA VAL A 56 -3.20 4.77 2.27
C VAL A 56 -3.82 6.00 1.60
N PHE A 57 -3.84 7.14 2.29
CA PHE A 57 -4.38 8.39 1.73
C PHE A 57 -3.54 8.92 0.55
N ALA A 58 -2.22 8.76 0.61
CA ALA A 58 -1.33 9.15 -0.47
C ALA A 58 -1.48 8.23 -1.70
N LEU A 59 -1.54 6.91 -1.49
CA LEU A 59 -1.76 5.91 -2.53
C LEU A 59 -3.12 6.08 -3.19
N LYS A 60 -4.18 6.40 -2.43
CA LYS A 60 -5.53 6.62 -2.98
C LYS A 60 -5.56 7.73 -4.06
N LYS A 61 -4.64 8.70 -3.99
CA LYS A 61 -4.56 9.81 -4.95
C LYS A 61 -3.85 9.45 -6.25
N ILE A 62 -3.04 8.38 -6.26
CA ILE A 62 -2.12 8.07 -7.37
C ILE A 62 -2.36 6.69 -8.00
N VAL A 63 -2.88 5.72 -7.23
CA VAL A 63 -3.22 4.39 -7.75
C VAL A 63 -4.37 4.54 -8.73
N SER A 64 -4.14 4.07 -9.96
CA SER A 64 -5.05 4.21 -11.10
C SER A 64 -5.75 2.91 -11.48
N THR A 65 -5.24 1.79 -10.99
CA THR A 65 -5.79 0.44 -11.11
C THR A 65 -6.63 0.08 -9.88
N GLU A 66 -6.94 -1.21 -9.67
CA GLU A 66 -7.62 -1.63 -8.45
C GLU A 66 -6.78 -1.26 -7.22
N PHE A 67 -7.41 -0.57 -6.25
CA PHE A 67 -6.78 -0.31 -4.96
C PHE A 67 -7.42 -1.19 -3.89
N ASN A 68 -6.78 -2.33 -3.61
CA ASN A 68 -7.25 -3.32 -2.65
C ASN A 68 -6.67 -3.01 -1.26
N ILE A 69 -7.54 -2.79 -0.29
CA ILE A 69 -7.15 -2.49 1.10
C ILE A 69 -7.54 -3.71 1.95
N GLU A 70 -6.54 -4.49 2.34
CA GLU A 70 -6.67 -5.57 3.30
C GLU A 70 -6.73 -5.03 4.72
N GLY A 71 -7.44 -5.71 5.61
CA GLY A 71 -7.47 -5.33 7.01
C GLY A 71 -8.53 -6.07 7.79
N TYR A 72 -8.60 -5.69 9.06
CA TYR A 72 -9.67 -6.09 9.95
C TYR A 72 -10.64 -4.90 10.07
N PRO A 73 -11.95 -5.08 9.77
CA PRO A 73 -12.95 -4.04 9.95
C PRO A 73 -13.23 -3.87 11.46
N ASP A 74 -12.30 -3.24 12.18
CA ASP A 74 -12.56 -2.77 13.54
C ASP A 74 -13.36 -1.47 13.54
N GLU A 75 -13.77 -1.02 14.72
CA GLU A 75 -14.65 0.13 14.91
C GLU A 75 -14.15 1.39 14.19
N ARG A 76 -12.83 1.56 14.02
CA ARG A 76 -12.24 2.72 13.34
C ARG A 76 -12.51 2.77 11.83
N PHE A 77 -12.96 1.66 11.24
CA PHE A 77 -13.37 1.58 9.83
C PHE A 77 -14.88 1.74 9.62
N MET A 78 -15.66 1.77 10.70
CA MET A 78 -17.14 1.84 10.64
C MET A 78 -17.69 3.26 10.82
N GLU A 79 -16.82 4.23 11.14
CA GLU A 79 -17.12 5.67 11.26
C GLU A 79 -16.59 6.45 10.06
#